data_AF-E7N443-F1
#
_entry.id   AF-E7N443-F1
#
_cell.length_a   1.000
_cell.length_b   1.000
_cell.length_c   1.000
_cell.angle_alpha   90.00
_cell.angle_beta   90.00
_cell.angle_gamma   90.00
#
_symmetry.space_group_name_H-M   'P 1'
#
loop_
_entity.id
_entity.type
_entity.pdbx_description
1 polymer ?
#
loop_
_entity_poly.entity_id
_entity_poly.type
_entity_poly.pdbx_seq_one_letter_code
_entity_poly.pdbx_strand_id
1 'polypeptide(L)'
;MKVKFPYFGDDTDYLKFTIADIEMLEMATGKSVFKLMGDDDFGAMFVFKALPIAYKHCHPELDDKTIRDKVQECIDEGGSLIAIIGALVMALYKSGIYGKQEKPVTSGDGGKK
;
A
#
# COMPACT_ATOMS: atom_id res chain seq x y z
N MET A 1 5.65 1.42 7.38
CA MET A 1 4.62 1.41 8.47
C MET A 1 3.43 0.56 8.00
N LYS A 2 2.63 -0.02 8.91
CA LYS A 2 1.51 -0.90 8.55
C LYS A 2 0.24 -0.09 8.24
N VAL A 3 -0.55 -0.52 7.27
CA VAL A 3 -1.89 0.02 6.92
C VAL A 3 -2.91 -1.09 7.08
N LYS A 4 -4.00 -0.87 7.83
CA LYS A 4 -5.05 -1.88 8.05
C LYS A 4 -5.70 -2.29 6.72
N PHE A 5 -5.99 -3.58 6.54
CA PHE A 5 -6.54 -4.14 5.32
C PHE A 5 -7.63 -5.20 5.60
N PRO A 6 -8.83 -4.80 6.06
CA PRO A 6 -9.84 -5.76 6.52
C PRO A 6 -10.73 -6.33 5.39
N TYR A 7 -10.24 -6.33 4.14
CA TYR A 7 -11.09 -6.63 2.98
C TYR A 7 -11.25 -8.11 2.68
N PHE A 8 -10.44 -8.99 3.31
CA PHE A 8 -10.50 -10.45 3.15
C PHE A 8 -11.02 -11.18 4.40
N GLY A 9 -11.77 -10.46 5.25
CA GLY A 9 -12.47 -11.03 6.39
C GLY A 9 -11.71 -11.04 7.72
N ASP A 10 -10.43 -10.66 7.74
CA ASP A 10 -9.64 -10.51 8.98
C ASP A 10 -9.36 -9.03 9.29
N ASP A 11 -9.83 -8.57 10.44
CA ASP A 11 -9.68 -7.19 10.91
C ASP A 11 -8.26 -6.83 11.36
N THR A 12 -7.38 -7.81 11.50
CA THR A 12 -5.98 -7.66 11.91
C THR A 12 -5.02 -7.57 10.73
N ASP A 13 -5.51 -7.86 9.52
CA ASP A 13 -4.75 -7.81 8.30
C ASP A 13 -4.18 -6.43 8.01
N TYR A 14 -3.02 -6.42 7.38
CA TYR A 14 -2.34 -5.18 7.04
C TYR A 14 -1.49 -5.27 5.77
N LEU A 15 -1.31 -4.12 5.14
CA LEU A 15 -0.36 -3.91 4.06
C LEU A 15 0.88 -3.19 4.58
N LYS A 16 2.04 -3.58 4.04
CA LYS A 16 3.32 -2.95 4.34
C LYS A 16 4.23 -3.04 3.13
N PHE A 17 4.92 -1.94 2.82
CA PHE A 17 6.05 -1.92 1.90
C PHE A 17 7.34 -1.59 2.66
N THR A 18 8.37 -2.38 2.41
CA THR A 18 9.78 -2.10 2.69
C THR A 18 10.47 -1.58 1.42
N ILE A 19 11.74 -1.18 1.51
CA ILE A 19 12.49 -0.73 0.33
C ILE A 19 12.68 -1.86 -0.70
N ALA A 20 12.89 -3.09 -0.26
CA ALA A 20 12.98 -4.26 -1.14
C ALA A 20 11.63 -4.54 -1.82
N ASP A 21 10.52 -4.32 -1.11
CA ASP A 21 9.18 -4.47 -1.69
C ASP A 21 8.89 -3.42 -2.77
N ILE A 22 9.41 -2.21 -2.58
CA ILE A 22 9.30 -1.13 -3.58
C ILE A 22 10.10 -1.50 -4.82
N GLU A 23 11.35 -1.97 -4.67
CA GLU A 23 12.16 -2.45 -5.79
C GLU A 23 11.44 -3.58 -6.56
N MET A 24 10.89 -4.57 -5.85
CA MET A 24 10.10 -5.65 -6.46
C MET A 24 8.88 -5.12 -7.23
N LEU A 25 8.19 -4.11 -6.70
CA LEU A 25 7.06 -3.48 -7.38
C LEU A 25 7.49 -2.73 -8.64
N GLU A 26 8.62 -2.01 -8.59
CA GLU A 26 9.17 -1.31 -9.75
C GLU A 26 9.57 -2.29 -10.86
N MET A 27 10.21 -3.41 -10.49
CA MET A 27 10.53 -4.50 -11.42
C MET A 27 9.25 -5.12 -12.03
N ALA A 28 8.22 -5.37 -11.22
CA ALA A 28 6.97 -5.97 -11.69
C ALA A 28 6.18 -5.03 -12.62
N THR A 29 6.27 -3.72 -12.41
CA THR A 29 5.52 -2.71 -13.18
C THR A 29 6.28 -2.13 -14.37
N GLY A 30 7.62 -2.21 -14.35
CA GLY A 30 8.48 -1.54 -15.33
C GLY A 30 8.48 -0.01 -15.18
N LYS A 31 7.98 0.50 -14.05
CA LYS A 31 7.87 1.94 -13.74
C LYS A 31 8.46 2.18 -12.36
N SER A 32 9.08 3.34 -12.15
CA SER A 32 9.44 3.76 -10.80
C SER A 32 8.18 4.03 -9.97
N VAL A 33 8.28 3.90 -8.65
CA VAL A 33 7.19 4.18 -7.72
C VAL A 33 6.70 5.61 -7.85
N PHE A 34 7.59 6.58 -8.09
CA PHE A 34 7.19 7.97 -8.32
C PHE A 34 6.37 8.15 -9.60
N LYS A 35 6.69 7.40 -10.66
CA LYS A 35 5.92 7.43 -11.90
C LYS A 35 4.56 6.76 -11.72
N LEU A 36 4.50 5.63 -11.02
CA LEU A 36 3.23 4.97 -10.66
C LEU A 36 2.31 5.93 -9.89
N MET A 37 2.88 6.64 -8.92
CA MET A 37 2.13 7.56 -8.06
C MET A 37 1.73 8.88 -8.74
N GLY A 38 2.41 9.27 -9.82
CA GLY A 38 2.11 10.49 -10.57
C GLY A 38 1.20 10.29 -11.77
N ASP A 39 1.16 9.08 -12.35
CA ASP A 39 0.30 8.77 -13.50
C ASP A 39 -1.17 8.54 -13.07
N ASP A 40 -1.44 8.29 -11.78
CA ASP A 40 -2.75 7.90 -11.20
C ASP A 40 -3.44 6.70 -11.90
N ASP A 41 -2.69 5.95 -12.71
CA ASP A 41 -3.15 4.80 -13.49
C ASP A 41 -3.16 3.53 -12.62
N PHE A 42 -4.01 3.56 -11.58
CA PHE A 42 -4.19 2.46 -10.65
C PHE A 42 -5.38 1.58 -11.08
N GLY A 43 -5.09 0.57 -11.90
CA GLY A 43 -6.08 -0.44 -12.31
C GLY A 43 -5.92 -1.80 -11.59
N ALA A 44 -6.70 -2.79 -12.03
CA ALA A 44 -6.61 -4.16 -11.52
C ALA A 44 -5.20 -4.76 -11.64
N MET A 45 -4.47 -4.41 -12.71
CA MET A 45 -3.07 -4.84 -12.87
C MET A 45 -2.16 -4.32 -11.76
N PHE A 46 -2.37 -3.09 -11.29
CA PHE A 46 -1.60 -2.56 -10.16
C PHE A 46 -1.89 -3.37 -8.90
N VAL A 47 -3.17 -3.64 -8.59
CA VAL A 47 -3.58 -4.47 -7.45
C VAL A 47 -2.90 -5.83 -7.50
N PHE A 48 -2.93 -6.51 -8.65
CA PHE A 48 -2.35 -7.85 -8.77
C PHE A 48 -0.82 -7.89 -8.78
N LYS A 49 -0.14 -6.76 -8.97
CA LYS A 49 1.32 -6.66 -8.83
C LYS A 49 1.73 -6.23 -7.42
N ALA A 50 0.97 -5.31 -6.82
CA ALA A 50 1.32 -4.68 -5.55
C ALA A 50 0.80 -5.45 -4.33
N LEU A 51 -0.41 -6.01 -4.40
CA LEU A 51 -1.04 -6.67 -3.27
C LEU A 51 -0.27 -7.92 -2.79
N PRO A 52 0.19 -8.84 -3.67
CA PRO A 52 0.96 -9.99 -3.22
C PRO A 52 2.26 -9.61 -2.51
N ILE A 53 2.88 -8.50 -2.92
CA ILE A 53 4.11 -8.01 -2.29
C ILE A 53 3.79 -7.48 -0.89
N ALA A 54 2.78 -6.62 -0.76
CA ALA A 54 2.48 -5.95 0.51
C ALA A 54 1.79 -6.85 1.55
N TYR A 55 0.92 -7.75 1.10
CA TYR A 55 0.07 -8.59 1.94
C TYR A 55 0.83 -9.81 2.50
N LYS A 56 1.89 -10.29 1.81
CA LYS A 56 2.75 -11.37 2.30
C LYS A 56 3.44 -11.09 3.64
N HIS A 57 3.51 -9.82 4.08
CA HIS A 57 4.01 -9.48 5.42
C HIS A 57 3.08 -9.93 6.55
N CYS A 58 1.78 -10.16 6.28
CA CYS A 58 0.84 -10.76 7.24
C CYS A 58 0.50 -12.22 6.89
N HIS A 59 0.54 -12.57 5.60
CA HIS A 59 0.25 -13.91 5.10
C HIS A 59 1.34 -14.45 4.17
N PRO A 60 2.52 -14.83 4.71
CA PRO A 60 3.65 -15.34 3.91
C PRO A 60 3.34 -16.68 3.21
N GLU A 61 2.35 -17.42 3.70
CA GLU A 61 1.91 -18.70 3.17
C GLU A 61 1.06 -18.61 1.90
N LEU A 62 0.48 -17.44 1.61
CA LEU A 62 -0.41 -17.28 0.47
C LEU A 62 0.37 -17.05 -0.82
N ASP A 63 0.04 -17.82 -1.85
CA ASP A 63 0.55 -17.61 -3.19
C ASP A 63 -0.24 -16.52 -3.95
N ASP A 64 0.35 -16.06 -5.05
CA ASP A 64 -0.23 -14.97 -5.85
C ASP A 64 -1.59 -15.33 -6.45
N LYS A 65 -1.83 -16.63 -6.70
CA LYS A 65 -3.11 -17.12 -7.20
C LYS A 65 -4.19 -17.00 -6.13
N THR A 66 -3.92 -17.47 -4.92
CA THR A 66 -4.84 -17.40 -3.79
C THR A 66 -5.19 -15.96 -3.44
N ILE A 67 -4.22 -15.04 -3.53
CA ILE A 67 -4.48 -13.61 -3.33
C ILE A 67 -5.38 -13.04 -4.43
N ARG A 68 -5.21 -13.46 -5.69
CA ARG A 68 -6.11 -13.05 -6.79
C ARG A 68 -7.52 -13.59 -6.58
N ASP A 69 -7.65 -14.84 -6.17
CA ASP A 69 -8.94 -15.46 -5.88
C ASP A 69 -9.65 -14.71 -4.75
N LYS A 70 -8.94 -14.37 -3.67
CA LYS A 70 -9.46 -13.50 -2.59
C LYS A 70 -9.89 -12.11 -3.05
N VAL A 71 -9.15 -11.49 -3.98
CA VAL A 71 -9.59 -10.23 -4.60
C VAL A 71 -10.91 -10.43 -5.34
N GLN A 72 -11.04 -11.50 -6.14
CA GLN A 72 -12.26 -11.77 -6.87
C GLN A 72 -13.45 -12.03 -5.93
N GLU A 73 -13.27 -12.87 -4.90
CA GLU A 73 -14.26 -13.11 -3.85
C GLU A 73 -14.71 -11.81 -3.18
N CYS A 74 -13.77 -10.96 -2.79
CA CYS A 74 -14.07 -9.65 -2.20
C CYS A 74 -14.93 -8.78 -3.13
N ILE A 75 -14.64 -8.76 -4.45
CA ILE A 75 -15.44 -8.00 -5.42
C ILE A 75 -16.83 -8.62 -5.61
N ASP A 76 -16.93 -9.95 -5.69
CA ASP A 76 -18.19 -10.66 -5.87
C ASP A 76 -19.14 -10.46 -4.67
N GLU A 77 -18.59 -10.29 -3.47
CA GLU A 77 -19.32 -9.96 -2.24
C GLU A 77 -19.71 -8.47 -2.11
N GLY A 78 -19.42 -7.65 -3.13
CA GLY A 78 -19.73 -6.22 -3.15
C GLY A 78 -18.63 -5.32 -2.57
N GLY A 79 -17.43 -5.87 -2.37
CA GLY A 79 -16.22 -5.13 -2.03
C GLY A 79 -15.78 -4.19 -3.15
N SER A 80 -14.82 -3.32 -2.81
CA SER A 80 -14.46 -2.18 -3.65
C SER A 80 -13.01 -2.23 -4.10
N LEU A 81 -12.80 -2.38 -5.42
CA LEU A 81 -11.45 -2.35 -6.01
C LEU A 81 -10.73 -1.04 -5.70
N ILE A 82 -11.46 0.10 -5.72
CA ILE A 82 -10.88 1.40 -5.38
C ILE A 82 -10.48 1.50 -3.91
N ALA A 83 -11.17 0.80 -3.01
CA ALA A 83 -10.80 0.74 -1.59
C ALA A 83 -9.51 -0.06 -1.38
N ILE A 84 -9.34 -1.17 -2.11
CA ILE A 84 -8.10 -1.97 -2.13
C ILE A 84 -6.93 -1.11 -2.67
N ILE A 85 -7.15 -0.42 -3.79
CA ILE A 85 -6.16 0.51 -4.37
C ILE A 85 -5.79 1.58 -3.36
N GLY A 86 -6.76 2.22 -2.72
CA GLY A 86 -6.53 3.27 -1.72
C GLY A 86 -5.67 2.78 -0.55
N ALA A 87 -5.89 1.54 -0.08
CA ALA A 87 -5.08 0.94 0.96
C ALA A 87 -3.62 0.69 0.51
N LEU A 88 -3.42 0.20 -0.73
CA LEU A 88 -2.09 -0.01 -1.31
C LEU A 88 -1.33 1.30 -1.47
N VAL A 89 -1.98 2.32 -2.04
CA VAL A 89 -1.43 3.67 -2.21
C VAL A 89 -1.06 4.26 -0.85
N MET A 90 -1.92 4.13 0.16
CA MET A 90 -1.61 4.58 1.51
C MET A 90 -0.43 3.83 2.12
N ALA A 91 -0.29 2.53 1.87
CA ALA A 91 0.83 1.73 2.33
C ALA A 91 2.15 2.16 1.66
N LEU A 92 2.11 2.51 0.37
CA LEU A 92 3.25 3.11 -0.35
C LEU A 92 3.62 4.48 0.23
N TYR A 93 2.66 5.38 0.48
CA TYR A 93 2.94 6.66 1.14
C TYR A 93 3.61 6.46 2.51
N LYS A 94 3.11 5.50 3.30
CA LYS A 94 3.62 5.18 4.65
C LYS A 94 4.87 4.28 4.66
N SER A 95 5.41 3.92 3.51
CA SER A 95 6.67 3.18 3.39
C SER A 95 7.89 4.05 3.70
N GLY A 96 7.76 5.38 3.54
CA GLY A 96 8.83 6.34 3.74
C GLY A 96 9.45 6.88 2.45
N ILE A 97 8.91 6.55 1.27
CA ILE A 97 9.40 7.06 -0.04
C ILE A 97 9.41 8.58 -0.14
N TYR A 98 8.57 9.29 0.61
CA TYR A 98 8.51 10.76 0.64
C TYR A 98 9.30 11.39 1.81
N GLY A 99 10.08 10.59 2.55
CA GLY A 99 10.81 11.04 3.74
C GLY A 99 9.94 11.12 5.00
N LYS A 100 10.53 11.59 6.10
CA LYS A 100 9.78 11.90 7.33
C LYS A 100 9.00 13.18 7.11
N GLN A 101 7.69 13.16 7.32
CA GLN A 101 6.95 14.41 7.49
C GLN A 101 7.55 15.13 8.70
N GLU A 102 8.18 16.29 8.46
CA GLU A 102 8.62 17.15 9.55
C GLU A 102 7.38 17.48 10.37
N LYS A 103 7.42 17.19 11.68
CA LYS A 103 6.44 17.75 12.59
C LYS A 103 6.54 19.26 12.47
N PRO A 104 5.42 20.01 12.41
CA PRO A 104 5.49 21.46 12.40
C PRO A 104 6.34 21.88 13.60
N VAL A 105 7.44 22.58 13.32
CA VAL A 105 8.24 23.21 14.34
C VAL A 105 7.30 24.19 15.02
N THR A 106 6.83 23.86 16.22
CA THR A 106 6.22 24.85 17.10
C THR A 106 7.35 25.82 17.46
N SER A 107 7.51 26.87 16.66
CA SER A 107 8.36 28.00 16.99
C SER A 107 7.95 28.46 18.38
N GLY A 108 8.88 28.35 19.33
CA GLY A 108 8.65 28.70 20.72
C GLY A 108 8.18 30.14 20.83
N ASP A 109 7.16 30.34 21.66
CA ASP A 109 6.79 31.64 22.20
C ASP A 109 7.93 32.11 23.13
N GLY A 110 8.95 32.68 22.51
CA GLY A 110 10.06 33.37 23.15
C GLY A 110 9.82 34.88 23.17
N GLY A 111 8.64 35.31 23.60
CA GLY A 111 8.31 36.72 23.84
C GLY A 111 9.03 37.25 25.08
N LYS A 112 10.27 37.72 24.92
CA LYS A 112 10.92 38.64 25.86
C LYS A 112 11.44 39.85 25.08
N LYS A 113 10.75 40.97 25.21
CA LYS A 113 11.32 42.31 25.42
C LYS A 113 10.22 43.29 25.78
#